data_AF-A0A8S9XKD7-F1
#
_entry.id   AF-A0A8S9XKD7-F1
#
_cell.length_a   1.000
_cell.length_b   1.000
_cell.length_c   1.000
_cell.angle_alpha   90.00
_cell.angle_beta   90.00
_cell.angle_gamma   90.00
#
_symmetry.space_group_name_H-M   'P 1'
#
loop_
_entity.id
_entity.type
_entity.pdbx_description
1 polymer ?
#
loop_
_entity_poly.entity_id
_entity_poly.type
_entity_poly.pdbx_seq_one_letter_code
_entity_poly.pdbx_strand_id
1 'polypeptide(L)'
;MKVNKNLLQLKAYYFFFNASAAPIAPFLVVIAKSIGYSTTAIGTLFTIIPLLTLVTKPALGSLADKFSLHKTLFLCLIASYSICFFSLQWISKASVESSVVLQCETNTTFTVPVRSGDACSNDWIQFQTNSSFTCEMYCRGDWPSQYGDDNKQGVNGLSLMIGQLKYSASQMQDDLVVDVVSLTDRNGTAINTSCPVLSKVVCDLRCSNLQLQKLINKPAINEEDAPKFFQFWIFAIVAVVGRLSTTNAMTIGDTMCLGLLGDRPEDYGRQRMFGAGGWGLIAMLSGLITDWYSQGKDTTDYTLCFYISLTFCVANLINGFNLKYQSEEKSVSVFSNVKKALIRDPHFILFWVTSIFCGAYSGLVWNFLFVYVEEIAKEDTCSGSNWLKTLEGIILFVHTFAGEIPFFLLSGWMIRRLGHIHCVSLVTFCFGLRFCLFYFIPNPWWLLPIEVLNGITYAIFNVTSATYANKIAPPGTQATVQGIVAGSFEGLGISLGTFFGGVLVDRLGGRLCFLMAGISSFILCFIYTVLQFSLSYCCSPKTLKAAD
;
A
#
# COMPACT_ATOMS: atom_id res chain seq x y z
N MET A 1 6.22 -21.32 35.39
CA MET A 1 6.41 -21.26 33.92
C MET A 1 7.75 -20.60 33.62
N LYS A 2 8.82 -21.33 33.27
CA LYS A 2 10.12 -20.71 32.94
C LYS A 2 10.00 -20.06 31.56
N VAL A 3 9.98 -18.73 31.50
CA VAL A 3 9.92 -17.98 30.24
C VAL A 3 11.25 -18.17 29.51
N ASN A 4 11.22 -18.77 28.31
CA ASN A 4 12.41 -18.87 27.47
C ASN A 4 12.76 -17.48 26.94
N LYS A 5 13.85 -16.89 27.45
CA LYS A 5 14.28 -15.53 27.12
C LYS A 5 14.56 -15.32 25.63
N ASN A 6 15.01 -16.35 24.90
CA ASN A 6 15.26 -16.25 23.45
C ASN A 6 13.94 -16.13 22.67
N LEU A 7 12.90 -16.87 23.05
CA LEU A 7 11.58 -16.72 22.43
C LEU A 7 10.95 -15.36 22.76
N LEU A 8 11.23 -14.79 23.93
CA LEU A 8 10.77 -13.45 24.26
C LEU A 8 11.41 -12.38 23.35
N GLN A 9 12.71 -12.50 23.07
CA GLN A 9 13.42 -11.62 22.14
C GLN A 9 12.85 -11.71 20.73
N LEU A 10 12.48 -12.91 20.27
CA LEU A 10 11.82 -13.11 18.97
C LEU A 10 10.44 -12.45 18.88
N LYS A 11 9.63 -12.55 19.93
CA LYS A 11 8.32 -11.85 20.00
C LYS A 11 8.49 -10.35 19.96
N ALA A 12 9.43 -9.83 20.75
CA ALA A 12 9.76 -8.41 20.78
C ALA A 12 10.26 -7.93 19.41
N TYR A 13 11.04 -8.75 18.69
CA TYR A 13 11.46 -8.47 17.33
C TYR A 13 10.26 -8.26 16.41
N TYR A 14 9.35 -9.24 16.31
CA TYR A 14 8.21 -9.10 15.41
C TYR A 14 7.34 -7.90 15.75
N PHE A 15 7.12 -7.66 17.04
CA PHE A 15 6.37 -6.50 17.51
C PHE A 15 7.05 -5.19 17.08
N PHE A 16 8.32 -4.97 17.45
CA PHE A 16 9.03 -3.73 17.15
C PHE A 16 9.26 -3.52 15.65
N PHE A 17 9.51 -4.59 14.89
CA PHE A 17 9.71 -4.53 13.45
C PHE A 17 8.43 -4.08 12.71
N ASN A 18 7.28 -4.66 13.04
CA ASN A 18 6.03 -4.27 12.39
C ASN A 18 5.52 -2.93 12.92
N ALA A 19 5.73 -2.65 14.21
CA ALA A 19 5.45 -1.35 14.83
C ALA A 19 6.23 -0.19 14.18
N SER A 20 7.49 -0.41 13.77
CA SER A 20 8.26 0.65 13.10
C SER A 20 7.82 0.90 11.66
N ALA A 21 7.29 -0.11 10.97
CA ALA A 21 6.79 0.04 9.60
C ALA A 21 5.38 0.67 9.52
N ALA A 22 4.55 0.45 10.53
CA ALA A 22 3.15 0.87 10.55
C ALA A 22 2.90 2.39 10.37
N PRO A 23 3.68 3.32 10.95
CA PRO A 23 3.46 4.77 10.78
C PRO A 23 3.83 5.32 9.40
N ILE A 24 4.61 4.59 8.60
CA ILE A 24 5.15 5.13 7.33
C ILE A 24 4.57 4.38 6.14
N ALA A 25 4.51 3.05 6.20
CA ALA A 25 4.15 2.24 5.04
C ALA A 25 2.76 2.54 4.44
N PRO A 26 1.68 2.74 5.23
CA PRO A 26 0.37 3.12 4.69
C PRO A 26 0.35 4.54 4.10
N PHE A 27 1.11 5.45 4.70
CA PHE A 27 1.15 6.86 4.32
C PHE A 27 2.18 7.17 3.23
N LEU A 28 3.04 6.23 2.85
CA LEU A 28 4.17 6.48 1.94
C LEU A 28 3.73 7.06 0.59
N VAL A 29 2.61 6.57 0.04
CA VAL A 29 2.01 7.10 -1.21
C VAL A 29 1.49 8.52 -1.01
N VAL A 30 0.84 8.78 0.12
CA VAL A 30 0.31 10.12 0.46
C VAL A 30 1.44 11.11 0.71
N ILE A 31 2.50 10.70 1.40
CA ILE A 31 3.73 11.46 1.63
C ILE A 31 4.36 11.80 0.28
N ALA A 32 4.50 10.83 -0.63
CA ALA A 32 5.02 11.04 -1.97
C ALA A 32 4.19 12.07 -2.77
N LYS A 33 2.86 12.00 -2.67
CA LYS A 33 1.95 12.97 -3.28
C LYS A 33 2.09 14.36 -2.65
N SER A 34 2.26 14.44 -1.32
CA SER A 34 2.45 15.70 -0.60
C SER A 34 3.79 16.39 -0.91
N ILE A 35 4.77 15.63 -1.41
CA ILE A 35 6.04 16.16 -1.92
C ILE A 35 5.85 16.78 -3.33
N GLY A 36 4.73 16.53 -4.01
CA GLY A 36 4.40 17.13 -5.31
C GLY A 36 4.64 16.24 -6.53
N TYR A 37 4.93 14.94 -6.33
CA TYR A 37 5.12 13.98 -7.43
C TYR A 37 3.78 13.53 -8.06
N SER A 38 3.78 13.28 -9.37
CA SER A 38 2.61 12.70 -10.06
C SER A 38 2.26 11.31 -9.54
N THR A 39 0.97 10.99 -9.57
CA THR A 39 0.42 9.68 -9.16
C THR A 39 0.97 8.56 -10.05
N THR A 40 1.21 8.81 -11.34
CA THR A 40 1.75 7.83 -12.30
C THR A 40 3.20 7.48 -12.01
N ALA A 41 4.02 8.48 -11.65
CA ALA A 41 5.42 8.28 -11.29
C ALA A 41 5.53 7.45 -10.00
N ILE A 42 4.69 7.76 -9.00
CA ILE A 42 4.59 6.98 -7.76
C ILE A 42 4.14 5.55 -8.09
N GLY A 43 3.09 5.37 -8.90
CA GLY A 43 2.59 4.05 -9.31
C GLY A 43 3.66 3.20 -10.01
N THR A 44 4.47 3.82 -10.87
CA THR A 44 5.59 3.14 -11.56
C THR A 44 6.64 2.65 -10.57
N LEU A 45 7.06 3.49 -9.61
CA LEU A 45 8.02 3.11 -8.57
C LEU A 45 7.52 1.93 -7.73
N PHE A 46 6.27 1.98 -7.30
CA PHE A 46 5.67 0.91 -6.50
C PHE A 46 5.43 -0.39 -7.28
N THR A 47 5.41 -0.34 -8.61
CA THR A 47 5.37 -1.53 -9.48
C THR A 47 6.76 -2.15 -9.65
N ILE A 48 7.83 -1.34 -9.69
CA ILE A 48 9.21 -1.84 -9.80
C ILE A 48 9.65 -2.54 -8.51
N ILE A 49 9.21 -2.07 -7.33
CA ILE A 49 9.62 -2.62 -6.04
C ILE A 49 9.35 -4.14 -5.93
N PRO A 50 8.13 -4.65 -6.15
CA PRO A 50 7.86 -6.09 -6.18
C PRO A 50 8.76 -6.89 -7.14
N LEU A 51 9.02 -6.37 -8.34
CA LEU A 51 9.89 -7.04 -9.32
C LEU A 51 11.34 -7.13 -8.80
N LEU A 52 11.83 -6.11 -8.11
CA LEU A 52 13.13 -6.15 -7.44
C LEU A 52 13.13 -7.12 -6.24
N THR A 53 12.01 -7.24 -5.51
CA THR A 53 11.84 -8.21 -4.42
C THR A 53 12.02 -9.65 -4.89
N LEU A 54 11.58 -9.97 -6.11
CA LEU A 54 11.73 -11.30 -6.71
C LEU A 54 13.19 -11.75 -6.79
N VAL A 55 14.10 -10.82 -7.07
CA VAL A 55 15.54 -11.10 -7.23
C VAL A 55 16.30 -10.94 -5.92
N THR A 56 15.98 -9.89 -5.16
CA THR A 56 16.72 -9.54 -3.94
C THR A 56 16.51 -10.55 -2.82
N LYS A 57 15.30 -11.08 -2.62
CA LYS A 57 15.02 -12.07 -1.56
C LYS A 57 15.82 -13.36 -1.71
N PRO A 58 15.83 -14.05 -2.87
CA PRO A 58 16.70 -15.20 -3.08
C PRO A 58 18.18 -14.86 -2.98
N ALA A 59 18.61 -13.70 -3.51
CA ALA A 59 20.02 -13.30 -3.51
C ALA A 59 20.56 -13.07 -2.10
N LEU A 60 19.83 -12.33 -1.27
CA LEU A 60 20.19 -12.07 0.12
C LEU A 60 20.03 -13.31 1.00
N GLY A 61 19.02 -14.16 0.73
CA GLY A 61 18.90 -15.48 1.36
C GLY A 61 20.11 -16.37 1.07
N SER A 62 20.53 -16.46 -0.20
CA SER A 62 21.72 -17.21 -0.60
C SER A 62 23.00 -16.64 -0.02
N LEU A 63 23.10 -15.33 0.14
CA LEU A 63 24.23 -14.68 0.79
C LEU A 63 24.29 -15.03 2.28
N ALA A 64 23.14 -14.96 2.96
CA ALA A 64 23.01 -15.31 4.38
C ALA A 64 23.43 -16.76 4.62
N ASP A 65 22.93 -17.68 3.78
CA ASP A 65 23.19 -19.12 3.87
C ASP A 65 24.65 -19.49 3.56
N LYS A 66 25.24 -18.89 2.51
CA LYS A 66 26.62 -19.18 2.10
C LYS A 66 27.65 -18.76 3.15
N PHE A 67 27.43 -17.61 3.78
CA PHE A 67 28.37 -17.04 4.75
C PHE A 67 27.96 -17.25 6.20
N SER A 68 26.78 -17.84 6.45
CA SER A 68 26.19 -18.01 7.80
C SER A 68 26.05 -16.67 8.54
N LEU A 69 25.71 -15.60 7.81
CA LEU A 69 25.65 -14.22 8.30
C LEU A 69 24.23 -13.72 8.59
N HIS A 70 23.25 -14.62 8.84
CA HIS A 70 21.82 -14.25 8.98
C HIS A 70 21.61 -13.08 9.95
N LYS A 71 22.20 -13.16 11.16
CA LYS A 71 22.07 -12.10 12.18
C LYS A 71 22.68 -10.76 11.72
N THR A 72 23.89 -10.79 11.15
CA THR A 72 24.57 -9.57 10.69
C THR A 72 23.80 -8.91 9.55
N LEU A 73 23.41 -9.71 8.56
CA LEU A 73 22.64 -9.23 7.41
C LEU A 73 21.29 -8.66 7.85
N PHE A 74 20.60 -9.35 8.75
CA PHE A 74 19.36 -8.88 9.36
C PHE A 74 19.51 -7.51 10.04
N LEU A 75 20.56 -7.32 10.86
CA LEU A 75 20.85 -6.04 11.52
C LEU A 75 21.18 -4.93 10.50
N CYS A 76 21.98 -5.24 9.48
CA CYS A 76 22.29 -4.31 8.40
C CYS A 76 21.03 -3.87 7.64
N LEU A 77 20.09 -4.77 7.38
CA LEU A 77 18.83 -4.46 6.70
C LEU A 77 17.93 -3.58 7.56
N ILE A 78 17.82 -3.83 8.87
CA ILE A 78 17.06 -2.95 9.77
C ILE A 78 17.70 -1.56 9.86
N ALA A 79 19.03 -1.48 9.93
CA ALA A 79 19.73 -0.19 9.94
C ALA A 79 19.53 0.57 8.63
N SER A 80 19.70 -0.10 7.48
CA SER A 80 19.44 0.46 6.15
C SER A 80 18.00 0.98 6.03
N TYR A 81 17.03 0.17 6.45
CA TYR A 81 15.62 0.54 6.50
C TYR A 81 15.40 1.81 7.34
N SER A 82 15.95 1.85 8.56
CA SER A 82 15.80 2.99 9.47
C SER A 82 16.40 4.27 8.90
N ILE A 83 17.60 4.19 8.29
CA ILE A 83 18.26 5.34 7.67
C ILE A 83 17.43 5.85 6.48
N CYS A 84 16.98 4.94 5.61
CA CYS A 84 16.21 5.32 4.42
C CYS A 84 14.90 6.01 4.83
N PHE A 85 14.10 5.38 5.68
CA PHE A 85 12.80 5.94 6.05
C PHE A 85 12.91 7.24 6.85
N PHE A 86 13.88 7.37 7.75
CA PHE A 86 14.12 8.63 8.44
C PHE A 86 14.64 9.72 7.49
N SER A 87 15.40 9.34 6.44
CA SER A 87 15.92 10.32 5.47
C SER A 87 14.84 10.96 4.59
N LEU A 88 13.68 10.30 4.43
CA LEU A 88 12.56 10.82 3.65
C LEU A 88 12.05 12.18 4.16
N GLN A 89 12.20 12.49 5.44
CA GLN A 89 11.73 13.75 6.02
C GLN A 89 12.49 14.99 5.50
N TRP A 90 13.75 14.81 5.07
CA TRP A 90 14.60 15.92 4.61
C TRP A 90 14.50 16.15 3.10
N ILE A 91 13.73 15.31 2.40
CA ILE A 91 13.45 15.52 0.99
C ILE A 91 12.49 16.71 0.90
N SER A 92 13.00 17.83 0.37
CA SER A 92 12.24 19.06 0.23
C SER A 92 10.96 18.83 -0.57
N LYS A 93 9.83 19.32 -0.06
CA LYS A 93 8.57 19.37 -0.80
C LYS A 93 8.80 20.20 -2.07
N ALA A 94 8.50 19.65 -3.24
CA ALA A 94 8.41 20.44 -4.45
C ALA A 94 7.22 21.41 -4.31
N SER A 95 7.37 22.63 -4.80
CA SER A 95 6.35 23.68 -4.68
C SER A 95 5.11 23.31 -5.49
N VAL A 96 4.07 22.77 -4.85
CA VAL A 96 2.75 22.49 -5.47
C VAL A 96 2.26 23.77 -6.15
N GLU A 97 2.32 23.81 -7.48
CA GLU A 97 1.76 24.92 -8.24
C GLU A 97 0.23 24.82 -8.17
N SER A 98 -0.38 25.81 -7.54
CA SER A 98 -1.85 25.94 -7.46
C SER A 98 -2.36 26.83 -8.59
N SER A 99 -1.70 26.74 -9.75
CA SER A 99 -1.85 27.69 -10.85
C SER A 99 -3.02 27.29 -11.75
N VAL A 100 -3.99 28.19 -11.86
CA VAL A 100 -5.07 28.10 -12.86
C VAL A 100 -4.87 29.16 -13.93
N VAL A 101 -5.38 28.88 -15.12
CA VAL A 101 -5.47 29.87 -16.19
C VAL A 101 -6.86 30.48 -16.15
N LEU A 102 -6.96 31.73 -15.70
CA LEU A 102 -8.17 32.53 -15.82
C LEU A 102 -8.30 33.00 -17.26
N GLN A 103 -9.49 32.80 -17.84
CA GLN A 103 -9.86 33.32 -19.15
C GLN A 103 -10.90 34.43 -18.94
N CYS A 104 -10.57 35.64 -19.38
CA CYS A 104 -11.47 36.78 -19.29
C CYS A 104 -11.96 37.16 -20.69
N GLU A 105 -13.27 37.02 -20.90
CA GLU A 105 -14.00 37.51 -22.08
C GLU A 105 -15.18 38.37 -21.60
N THR A 106 -16.44 37.95 -21.74
CA THR A 106 -17.59 38.66 -21.13
C THR A 106 -17.64 38.53 -19.61
N ASN A 107 -17.29 37.34 -19.10
CA ASN A 107 -17.09 37.04 -17.68
C ASN A 107 -15.71 36.41 -17.50
N THR A 108 -15.10 36.59 -16.34
CA THR A 108 -13.87 35.88 -15.97
C THR A 108 -14.22 34.49 -15.47
N THR A 109 -13.67 33.46 -16.12
CA THR A 109 -13.90 32.06 -15.75
C THR A 109 -12.60 31.27 -15.73
N PHE A 110 -12.58 30.14 -15.02
CA PHE A 110 -11.55 29.12 -15.22
C PHE A 110 -12.19 27.74 -15.26
N THR A 111 -11.52 26.83 -15.97
CA THR A 111 -11.94 25.43 -16.06
C THR A 111 -11.09 24.57 -15.15
N VAL A 112 -11.73 23.60 -14.50
CA VAL A 112 -11.08 22.57 -13.71
C VAL A 112 -11.49 21.22 -14.26
N PRO A 113 -10.55 20.36 -14.68
CA PRO A 113 -10.91 19.05 -15.21
C PRO A 113 -11.56 18.19 -14.13
N VAL A 114 -12.74 17.66 -14.45
CA VAL A 114 -13.48 16.72 -13.61
C VAL A 114 -13.55 15.41 -14.37
N ARG A 115 -12.96 14.34 -13.81
CA ARG A 115 -13.09 12.99 -14.39
C ARG A 115 -14.58 12.61 -14.44
N SER A 116 -15.16 12.59 -15.64
CA SER A 116 -16.51 12.05 -15.84
C SER A 116 -16.45 10.53 -15.75
N GLY A 117 -17.18 9.97 -14.78
CA GLY A 117 -17.17 8.54 -14.49
C GLY A 117 -17.94 8.21 -13.22
N ASP A 118 -17.99 9.13 -12.26
CA ASP A 118 -18.81 8.98 -11.06
C ASP A 118 -20.23 9.50 -11.34
N ALA A 119 -21.24 8.61 -11.32
CA ALA A 119 -22.65 8.98 -11.40
C ALA A 119 -23.09 10.01 -10.34
N CYS A 120 -22.38 10.08 -9.20
CA CYS A 120 -22.56 11.07 -8.13
C CYS A 120 -22.01 12.47 -8.46
N SER A 121 -21.14 12.62 -9.47
CA SER A 121 -20.52 13.92 -9.79
C SER A 121 -21.56 14.90 -10.33
N ASN A 122 -22.52 14.41 -11.12
CA ASN A 122 -23.62 15.22 -11.66
C ASN A 122 -24.58 15.72 -10.56
N ASP A 123 -24.86 14.90 -9.54
CA ASP A 123 -25.71 15.29 -8.41
C ASP A 123 -25.02 16.28 -7.46
N TRP A 124 -23.71 16.15 -7.20
CA TRP A 124 -22.95 17.14 -6.43
C TRP A 124 -22.83 18.49 -7.15
N ILE A 125 -22.59 18.47 -8.47
CA ILE A 125 -22.58 19.68 -9.30
C ILE A 125 -23.95 20.36 -9.23
N GLN A 126 -25.06 19.61 -9.34
CA GLN A 126 -26.40 20.19 -9.17
C GLN A 126 -26.63 20.74 -7.75
N PHE A 127 -26.16 20.07 -6.70
CA PHE A 127 -26.34 20.53 -5.31
C PHE A 127 -25.53 21.80 -4.95
N GLN A 128 -24.44 22.10 -5.67
CA GLN A 128 -23.58 23.27 -5.40
C GLN A 128 -23.76 24.47 -6.35
N THR A 129 -24.64 24.40 -7.34
CA THR A 129 -24.89 25.49 -8.33
C THR A 129 -25.29 26.85 -7.74
N ASN A 130 -25.50 26.98 -6.43
CA ASN A 130 -25.84 28.24 -5.75
C ASN A 130 -24.93 28.67 -4.60
N SER A 131 -23.86 27.94 -4.31
CA SER A 131 -22.94 28.27 -3.20
C SER A 131 -21.81 29.18 -3.70
N SER A 132 -21.76 30.43 -3.20
CA SER A 132 -20.60 31.31 -3.41
C SER A 132 -19.49 30.98 -2.42
N PHE A 133 -18.26 30.85 -2.87
CA PHE A 133 -17.09 30.65 -2.02
C PHE A 133 -16.01 31.68 -2.34
N THR A 134 -15.17 31.98 -1.36
CA THR A 134 -14.09 32.97 -1.49
C THR A 134 -12.77 32.28 -1.79
N CYS A 135 -12.00 32.84 -2.73
CA CYS A 135 -10.61 32.45 -2.95
C CYS A 135 -9.69 33.68 -3.02
N GLU A 136 -8.53 33.56 -2.39
CA GLU A 136 -7.40 34.46 -2.58
C GLU A 136 -6.68 34.06 -3.86
N MET A 137 -6.41 35.02 -4.73
CA MET A 137 -5.87 34.82 -6.07
C MET A 137 -4.58 35.62 -6.20
N TYR A 138 -3.48 34.94 -6.55
CA TYR A 138 -2.17 35.54 -6.74
C TYR A 138 -1.78 35.41 -8.22
N CYS A 139 -2.03 36.46 -8.99
CA CYS A 139 -1.83 36.44 -10.44
C CYS A 139 -0.43 36.89 -10.85
N ARG A 140 0.17 36.19 -11.83
CA ARG A 140 1.43 36.58 -12.46
C ARG A 140 1.15 37.10 -13.87
N GLY A 141 1.31 38.39 -14.09
CA GLY A 141 1.07 39.06 -15.37
C GLY A 141 0.16 40.28 -15.24
N ASP A 142 0.12 41.12 -16.27
CA ASP A 142 -0.72 42.31 -16.29
C ASP A 142 -2.19 41.93 -16.48
N TRP A 143 -3.03 42.29 -15.51
CA TRP A 143 -4.47 42.22 -15.66
C TRP A 143 -4.91 43.31 -16.65
N PRO A 144 -5.78 43.02 -17.64
CA PRO A 144 -6.24 44.04 -18.57
C PRO A 144 -7.00 45.13 -17.81
N SER A 145 -6.39 46.32 -17.69
CA SER A 145 -7.04 47.51 -17.15
C SER A 145 -7.99 48.08 -18.21
N GLN A 146 -9.29 48.07 -17.92
CA GLN A 146 -10.23 48.88 -18.69
C GLN A 146 -10.13 50.33 -18.22
N TYR A 147 -9.81 51.21 -19.17
CA TYR A 147 -9.87 52.67 -19.10
C TYR A 147 -8.82 53.38 -18.24
N GLY A 148 -8.10 54.29 -18.92
CA GLY A 148 -7.11 55.16 -18.32
C GLY A 148 -7.70 56.09 -17.26
N ASP A 149 -7.01 56.12 -16.13
CA ASP A 149 -6.82 57.33 -15.35
C ASP A 149 -5.32 57.39 -15.09
N ASP A 150 -4.68 58.50 -15.51
CA ASP A 150 -3.22 58.70 -15.62
C ASP A 150 -2.46 58.68 -14.28
N ASN A 151 -2.98 58.04 -13.23
CA ASN A 151 -2.37 58.01 -11.90
C ASN A 151 -2.56 56.71 -11.09
N LYS A 152 -2.90 55.58 -11.72
CA LYS A 152 -2.73 54.28 -11.07
C LYS A 152 -1.78 53.42 -11.89
N GLN A 153 -0.57 53.30 -11.34
CA GLN A 153 0.45 52.36 -11.77
C GLN A 153 -0.21 51.06 -12.19
N GLY A 154 0.08 50.59 -13.41
CA GLY A 154 -0.08 49.17 -13.72
C GLY A 154 0.47 48.40 -12.54
N VAL A 155 -0.31 47.46 -12.01
CA VAL A 155 0.07 46.73 -10.80
C VAL A 155 1.22 45.80 -11.17
N ASN A 156 2.42 46.38 -11.26
CA ASN A 156 3.67 45.68 -11.42
C ASN A 156 3.89 44.90 -10.13
N GLY A 157 3.61 43.61 -10.18
CA GLY A 157 3.84 42.68 -9.07
C GLY A 157 2.58 41.98 -8.59
N LEU A 158 2.77 40.77 -8.05
CA LEU A 158 1.72 39.88 -7.54
C LEU A 158 0.58 40.64 -6.83
N SER A 159 -0.55 40.82 -7.52
CA SER A 159 -1.75 41.37 -6.91
C SER A 159 -2.50 40.23 -6.21
N LEU A 160 -2.65 40.37 -4.90
CA LEU A 160 -3.53 39.53 -4.10
C LEU A 160 -4.96 40.01 -4.27
N MET A 161 -5.77 39.27 -5.01
CA MET A 161 -7.19 39.56 -5.20
C MET A 161 -8.04 38.58 -4.38
N ILE A 162 -9.14 39.06 -3.81
CA ILE A 162 -10.14 38.20 -3.19
C ILE A 162 -11.30 38.08 -4.19
N GLY A 163 -11.46 36.88 -4.74
CA GLY A 163 -12.53 36.53 -5.66
C GLY A 163 -13.68 35.84 -4.93
N GLN A 164 -14.90 36.32 -5.10
CA GLN A 164 -16.09 35.49 -4.87
C GLN A 164 -16.40 34.71 -6.13
N LEU A 165 -16.51 33.41 -5.98
CA LEU A 165 -16.62 32.46 -7.08
C LEU A 165 -17.90 31.64 -6.95
N LYS A 166 -18.47 31.29 -8.10
CA LYS A 166 -19.70 30.50 -8.19
C LYS A 166 -19.52 29.43 -9.27
N TYR A 167 -20.03 28.23 -9.03
CA TYR A 167 -20.05 27.18 -10.04
C TYR A 167 -21.03 27.55 -11.16
N SER A 168 -20.59 27.43 -12.42
CA SER A 168 -21.45 27.61 -13.59
C SER A 168 -21.91 26.26 -14.12
N ALA A 169 -23.20 26.13 -14.39
CA ALA A 169 -23.76 24.93 -15.02
C ALA A 169 -23.57 25.00 -16.54
N SER A 170 -22.35 24.81 -17.02
CA SER A 170 -22.12 24.54 -18.44
C SER A 170 -21.50 23.15 -18.60
N GLN A 171 -22.30 22.19 -19.07
CA GLN A 171 -21.84 20.86 -19.48
C GLN A 171 -21.02 20.98 -20.76
N MET A 172 -19.73 21.26 -20.63
CA MET A 172 -18.74 20.70 -21.57
C MET A 172 -18.21 19.42 -20.93
N GLN A 173 -18.34 18.33 -21.66
CA GLN A 173 -18.00 16.98 -21.23
C GLN A 173 -16.53 16.97 -20.73
N ASP A 174 -16.34 16.69 -19.43
CA ASP A 174 -15.07 16.57 -18.68
C ASP A 174 -14.47 17.80 -17.98
N ASP A 175 -15.04 19.02 -18.10
CA ASP A 175 -14.51 20.22 -17.43
C ASP A 175 -15.59 20.98 -16.61
N LEU A 176 -15.29 21.33 -15.37
CA LEU A 176 -16.12 22.20 -14.51
C LEU A 176 -15.72 23.66 -14.71
N VAL A 177 -16.67 24.48 -15.13
CA VAL A 177 -16.48 25.92 -15.28
C VAL A 177 -16.82 26.64 -13.97
N VAL A 178 -15.87 27.44 -13.48
CA VAL A 178 -16.05 28.28 -12.30
C VAL A 178 -16.06 29.75 -12.73
N ASP A 179 -17.15 30.44 -12.39
CA ASP A 179 -17.36 31.86 -12.66
C ASP A 179 -16.79 32.70 -11.51
N VAL A 180 -16.02 33.74 -11.86
CA VAL A 180 -15.60 34.77 -10.92
C VAL A 180 -16.68 35.86 -10.88
N VAL A 181 -17.46 35.89 -9.80
CA VAL A 181 -18.60 36.82 -9.64
C VAL A 181 -18.13 38.22 -9.31
N SER A 182 -17.16 38.35 -8.41
CA SER A 182 -16.60 39.65 -8.03
C SER A 182 -15.13 39.51 -7.66
N LEU A 183 -14.30 40.44 -8.13
CA LEU A 183 -12.90 40.58 -7.73
C LEU A 183 -12.76 41.83 -6.86
N THR A 184 -12.09 41.68 -5.73
CA THR A 184 -11.73 42.79 -4.84
C THR A 184 -10.23 42.80 -4.61
N ASP A 185 -9.60 43.97 -4.69
CA ASP A 185 -8.21 44.14 -4.28
C ASP A 185 -8.11 44.12 -2.75
N ARG A 186 -6.89 43.97 -2.20
CA ARG A 186 -6.58 43.97 -0.77
C ARG A 186 -7.05 45.23 -0.03
N ASN A 187 -7.22 46.34 -0.75
CA ASN A 187 -7.75 47.61 -0.25
C ASN A 187 -9.28 47.73 -0.36
N GLY A 188 -9.98 46.68 -0.78
CA GLY A 188 -11.44 46.64 -0.91
C GLY A 188 -11.99 47.30 -2.19
N THR A 189 -11.13 47.69 -3.14
CA THR A 189 -11.59 48.24 -4.42
C THR A 189 -12.06 47.13 -5.34
N ALA A 190 -13.28 47.26 -5.86
CA ALA A 190 -13.84 46.31 -6.82
C ALA A 190 -13.13 46.42 -8.18
N ILE A 191 -12.70 45.27 -8.72
CA ILE A 191 -12.08 45.13 -10.04
C ILE A 191 -13.15 44.56 -10.98
N ASN A 192 -13.24 45.11 -12.19
CA ASN A 192 -14.22 44.64 -13.18
C ASN A 192 -13.84 43.24 -13.68
N THR A 193 -14.82 42.33 -13.73
CA THR A 193 -14.65 40.92 -14.13
C THR A 193 -14.89 40.66 -15.62
N SER A 194 -15.13 41.73 -16.41
CA SER A 194 -15.37 41.68 -17.85
C SER A 194 -14.20 42.32 -18.63
N CYS A 195 -13.74 41.66 -19.70
CA CYS A 195 -12.61 42.10 -20.51
C CYS A 195 -13.02 42.29 -21.98
N PRO A 196 -12.61 43.38 -22.63
CA PRO A 196 -12.98 43.64 -24.03
C PRO A 196 -12.16 42.79 -25.02
N VAL A 197 -11.05 42.18 -24.57
CA VAL A 197 -10.17 41.32 -25.35
C VAL A 197 -9.93 40.04 -24.56
N LEU A 198 -10.00 38.88 -25.24
CA LEU A 198 -9.70 37.58 -24.64
C LEU A 198 -8.31 37.60 -24.02
N SER A 199 -8.26 37.56 -22.69
CA SER A 199 -7.02 37.64 -21.93
C SER A 199 -6.87 36.40 -21.05
N LYS A 200 -5.68 35.80 -21.06
CA LYS A 200 -5.35 34.63 -20.26
C LYS A 200 -4.32 35.01 -19.19
N VAL A 201 -4.66 34.81 -17.92
CA VAL A 201 -3.78 35.14 -16.79
C VAL A 201 -3.57 33.90 -15.94
N VAL A 202 -2.33 33.64 -15.56
CA VAL A 202 -1.99 32.52 -14.67
C VAL A 202 -2.04 33.00 -13.23
N CYS A 203 -2.84 32.36 -12.39
CA CYS A 203 -3.03 32.75 -11.00
C CYS A 203 -2.99 31.56 -10.04
N ASP A 204 -2.28 31.74 -8.92
CA ASP A 204 -2.30 30.79 -7.81
C ASP A 204 -3.53 31.04 -6.94
N LEU A 205 -4.38 30.03 -6.76
CA LEU A 205 -5.63 30.13 -5.98
C LEU A 205 -5.51 29.48 -4.59
N ARG A 206 -6.05 30.17 -3.58
CA ARG A 206 -6.30 29.64 -2.23
C ARG A 206 -7.76 29.83 -1.85
N CYS A 207 -8.53 28.76 -1.92
CA CYS A 207 -9.97 28.75 -1.75
C CYS A 207 -10.40 28.30 -0.36
N SER A 208 -11.44 28.93 0.17
CA SER A 208 -12.14 28.50 1.39
C SER A 208 -12.81 27.13 1.26
N ASN A 209 -13.20 26.76 0.04
CA ASN A 209 -13.76 25.44 -0.26
C ASN A 209 -12.65 24.40 -0.44
N LEU A 210 -12.55 23.47 0.52
CA LEU A 210 -11.53 22.41 0.55
C LEU A 210 -11.59 21.45 -0.65
N GLN A 211 -12.77 21.19 -1.21
CA GLN A 211 -12.90 20.30 -2.37
C GLN A 211 -12.39 20.97 -3.64
N LEU A 212 -12.70 22.25 -3.85
CA LEU A 212 -12.18 22.99 -4.99
C LEU A 212 -10.66 23.15 -4.90
N GLN A 213 -10.12 23.44 -3.70
CA GLN A 213 -8.67 23.51 -3.51
C GLN A 213 -7.98 22.19 -3.90
N LYS A 214 -8.60 21.04 -3.60
CA LYS A 214 -8.08 19.72 -4.01
C LYS A 214 -8.10 19.52 -5.52
N LEU A 215 -9.08 20.07 -6.23
CA LEU A 215 -9.18 19.98 -7.69
C LEU A 215 -8.21 20.94 -8.39
N ILE A 216 -7.96 22.11 -7.81
CA ILE A 216 -7.02 23.12 -8.34
C ILE A 216 -5.57 22.71 -8.11
N ASN A 217 -5.26 22.08 -6.98
CA ASN A 217 -3.91 21.63 -6.66
C ASN A 217 -3.45 20.55 -7.66
N LYS A 218 -2.82 20.98 -8.74
CA LYS A 218 -2.08 20.09 -9.65
C LYS A 218 -0.74 19.74 -8.99
N PRO A 219 -0.22 18.52 -9.20
CA PRO A 219 1.15 18.24 -8.80
C PRO A 219 2.09 19.24 -9.48
N ALA A 220 3.00 19.84 -8.70
CA ALA A 220 3.99 20.82 -9.15
C ALA A 220 4.80 20.41 -10.38
N ILE A 221 4.92 19.09 -10.58
CA ILE A 221 5.85 18.50 -11.53
C ILE A 221 5.05 17.66 -12.53
N ASN A 222 5.03 18.11 -13.79
CA ASN A 222 4.52 17.34 -14.91
C ASN A 222 5.29 16.02 -15.07
N GLU A 223 4.62 14.97 -15.55
CA GLU A 223 5.18 13.61 -15.65
C GLU A 223 6.48 13.54 -16.46
N GLU A 224 6.59 14.37 -17.51
CA GLU A 224 7.78 14.46 -18.36
C GLU A 224 8.95 15.21 -17.69
N ASP A 225 8.66 16.05 -16.71
CA ASP A 225 9.66 16.87 -16.01
C ASP A 225 10.13 16.22 -14.70
N ALA A 226 9.38 15.25 -14.16
CA ALA A 226 9.75 14.53 -12.93
C ALA A 226 11.14 13.88 -12.97
N PRO A 227 11.56 13.21 -14.05
CA PRO A 227 12.91 12.63 -14.13
C PRO A 227 14.03 13.68 -14.19
N LYS A 228 13.72 14.94 -14.51
CA LYS A 228 14.69 16.04 -14.65
C LYS A 228 15.15 16.56 -13.27
N PHE A 229 14.37 16.35 -12.23
CA PHE A 229 14.69 16.79 -10.87
C PHE A 229 15.49 15.72 -10.11
N PHE A 230 16.62 16.11 -9.52
CA PHE A 230 17.45 15.18 -8.73
C PHE A 230 16.73 14.70 -7.46
N GLN A 231 15.82 15.52 -6.89
CA GLN A 231 15.05 15.17 -5.69
C GLN A 231 14.18 13.93 -5.92
N PHE A 232 13.65 13.76 -7.14
CA PHE A 232 12.85 12.59 -7.50
C PHE A 232 13.68 11.31 -7.44
N TRP A 233 14.89 11.31 -7.99
CA TRP A 233 15.76 10.14 -7.98
C TRP A 233 16.26 9.80 -6.56
N ILE A 234 16.55 10.81 -5.73
CA ILE A 234 16.87 10.57 -4.32
C ILE A 234 15.68 9.92 -3.60
N PHE A 235 14.47 10.48 -3.77
CA PHE A 235 13.26 9.89 -3.19
C PHE A 235 13.04 8.45 -3.66
N ALA A 236 13.13 8.21 -4.97
CA ALA A 236 12.97 6.90 -5.58
C ALA A 236 13.97 5.89 -5.00
N ILE A 237 15.26 6.23 -4.95
CA ILE A 237 16.31 5.36 -4.42
C ILE A 237 16.06 5.06 -2.94
N VAL A 238 15.80 6.10 -2.13
CA VAL A 238 15.56 5.93 -0.69
C VAL A 238 14.31 5.10 -0.41
N ALA A 239 13.22 5.33 -1.14
CA ALA A 239 11.99 4.58 -1.00
C ALA A 239 12.17 3.12 -1.43
N VAL A 240 12.81 2.87 -2.58
CA VAL A 240 13.08 1.52 -3.09
C VAL A 240 14.00 0.75 -2.15
N VAL A 241 15.14 1.32 -1.76
CA VAL A 241 16.09 0.67 -0.84
C VAL A 241 15.43 0.43 0.52
N GLY A 242 14.69 1.40 1.05
CA GLY A 242 13.96 1.25 2.31
C GLY A 242 12.95 0.09 2.28
N ARG A 243 12.18 -0.03 1.18
CA ARG A 243 11.17 -1.10 0.99
C ARG A 243 11.80 -2.46 0.74
N LEU A 244 12.89 -2.53 -0.02
CA LEU A 244 13.65 -3.77 -0.20
C LEU A 244 14.27 -4.22 1.12
N SER A 245 14.85 -3.31 1.89
CA SER A 245 15.43 -3.62 3.19
C SER A 245 14.40 -4.16 4.19
N THR A 246 13.18 -3.60 4.22
CA THR A 246 12.10 -4.13 5.09
C THR A 246 11.66 -5.52 4.69
N THR A 247 11.33 -5.74 3.42
CA THR A 247 10.82 -7.05 2.94
C THR A 247 11.86 -8.16 3.09
N ASN A 248 13.13 -7.85 2.85
CA ASN A 248 14.24 -8.79 3.05
C ASN A 248 14.53 -9.05 4.54
N ALA A 249 14.48 -8.01 5.39
CA ALA A 249 14.65 -8.17 6.84
C ALA A 249 13.57 -9.08 7.45
N MET A 250 12.33 -8.97 6.97
CA MET A 250 11.24 -9.85 7.41
C MET A 250 11.51 -11.31 7.04
N THR A 251 11.95 -11.57 5.80
CA THR A 251 12.21 -12.94 5.32
C THR A 251 13.37 -13.61 6.07
N ILE A 252 14.47 -12.88 6.28
CA ILE A 252 15.61 -13.40 7.04
C ILE A 252 15.24 -13.58 8.52
N GLY A 253 14.44 -12.66 9.09
CA GLY A 253 13.93 -12.79 10.44
C GLY A 253 13.03 -14.02 10.62
N ASP A 254 12.20 -14.34 9.62
CA ASP A 254 11.39 -15.56 9.60
C ASP A 254 12.24 -16.82 9.57
N THR A 255 13.31 -16.82 8.76
CA THR A 255 14.28 -17.93 8.74
C THR A 255 14.97 -18.09 10.09
N MET A 256 15.45 -16.99 10.68
CA MET A 256 16.09 -17.01 12.00
C MET A 256 15.13 -17.50 13.09
N CYS A 257 13.86 -17.10 13.03
CA CYS A 257 12.84 -17.57 13.97
C CYS A 257 12.64 -19.08 13.88
N LEU A 258 12.54 -19.62 12.66
CA LEU A 258 12.36 -21.05 12.45
C LEU A 258 13.61 -21.84 12.86
N GLY A 259 14.82 -21.31 12.58
CA GLY A 259 16.07 -21.89 13.06
C GLY A 259 16.16 -21.94 14.59
N LEU A 260 15.69 -20.90 15.30
CA LEU A 260 15.65 -20.87 16.77
C LEU A 260 14.56 -21.76 17.39
N LEU A 261 13.49 -22.05 16.64
CA LEU A 261 12.43 -22.96 17.07
C LEU A 261 12.84 -24.43 16.95
N GLY A 262 13.81 -24.75 16.08
CA GLY A 262 14.33 -26.10 15.87
C GLY A 262 13.21 -27.09 15.58
N ASP A 263 13.06 -28.08 16.46
CA ASP A 263 12.07 -29.17 16.33
C ASP A 263 10.60 -28.74 16.45
N ARG A 264 10.31 -27.46 16.75
CA ARG A 264 8.94 -26.96 16.95
C ARG A 264 8.54 -25.84 15.99
N PRO A 265 8.60 -26.06 14.65
CA PRO A 265 8.21 -25.04 13.67
C PRO A 265 6.72 -24.64 13.78
N GLU A 266 5.87 -25.47 14.38
CA GLU A 266 4.45 -25.17 14.61
C GLU A 266 4.21 -23.98 15.56
N ASP A 267 5.18 -23.65 16.42
CA ASP A 267 5.08 -22.48 17.33
C ASP A 267 5.44 -21.16 16.61
N TYR A 268 5.80 -21.19 15.32
CA TYR A 268 6.13 -20.00 14.52
C TYR A 268 4.99 -18.98 14.48
N GLY A 269 3.75 -19.44 14.25
CA GLY A 269 2.58 -18.56 14.26
C GLY A 269 2.41 -17.81 15.59
N ARG A 270 2.80 -18.43 16.71
CA ARG A 270 2.77 -17.80 18.04
C ARG A 270 3.83 -16.72 18.23
N GLN A 271 4.88 -16.70 17.41
CA GLN A 271 5.84 -15.59 17.39
C GLN A 271 5.35 -14.49 16.45
N ARG A 272 4.88 -14.87 15.24
CA ARG A 272 4.49 -13.93 14.19
C ARG A 272 3.28 -13.06 14.55
N MET A 273 2.35 -13.57 15.38
CA MET A 273 1.17 -12.81 15.85
C MET A 273 1.54 -11.47 16.50
N PHE A 274 2.67 -11.40 17.21
CA PHE A 274 3.10 -10.17 17.88
C PHE A 274 3.41 -9.06 16.88
N GLY A 275 3.80 -9.42 15.65
CA GLY A 275 3.95 -8.47 14.56
C GLY A 275 2.62 -7.89 14.07
N ALA A 276 1.57 -8.70 13.93
CA ALA A 276 0.24 -8.22 13.58
C ALA A 276 -0.30 -7.26 14.66
N GLY A 277 -0.12 -7.61 15.94
CA GLY A 277 -0.48 -6.75 17.06
C GLY A 277 0.29 -5.42 17.06
N GLY A 278 1.61 -5.45 16.77
CA GLY A 278 2.43 -4.24 16.65
C GLY A 278 2.00 -3.35 15.48
N TRP A 279 1.70 -3.94 14.32
CA TRP A 279 1.22 -3.20 13.16
C TRP A 279 -0.12 -2.50 13.44
N GLY A 280 -1.14 -3.25 13.88
CA GLY A 280 -2.48 -2.74 14.09
C GLY A 280 -2.54 -1.64 15.16
N LEU A 281 -1.87 -1.86 16.30
CA LEU A 281 -1.86 -0.88 17.40
C LEU A 281 -1.16 0.43 17.00
N ILE A 282 0.03 0.33 16.41
CA ILE A 282 0.82 1.52 16.09
C ILE A 282 0.30 2.25 14.85
N ALA A 283 -0.27 1.55 13.86
CA ALA A 283 -0.92 2.20 12.72
C ALA A 283 -2.07 3.10 13.20
N MET A 284 -2.94 2.60 14.08
CA MET A 284 -4.05 3.36 14.64
C MET A 284 -3.56 4.58 15.44
N LEU A 285 -2.57 4.39 16.32
CA LEU A 285 -1.99 5.50 17.10
C LEU A 285 -1.32 6.56 16.20
N SER A 286 -0.61 6.14 15.17
CA SER A 286 0.08 7.04 14.25
C SER A 286 -0.88 7.92 13.45
N GLY A 287 -2.05 7.39 13.05
CA GLY A 287 -3.11 8.18 12.42
C GLY A 287 -3.65 9.27 13.35
N LEU A 288 -4.04 8.90 14.59
CA LEU A 288 -4.55 9.85 15.59
C LEU A 288 -3.56 10.96 15.93
N ILE A 289 -2.28 10.61 16.08
CA ILE A 289 -1.21 11.58 16.37
C ILE A 289 -1.00 12.52 15.18
N THR A 290 -1.08 12.00 13.95
CA THR A 290 -0.92 12.80 12.73
C THR A 290 -2.06 13.80 12.58
N ASP A 291 -3.31 13.37 12.81
CA ASP A 291 -4.48 14.25 12.75
C ASP A 291 -4.41 15.34 13.81
N TRP A 292 -4.06 14.98 15.06
CA TRP A 292 -3.89 15.94 16.15
C TRP A 292 -2.76 16.94 15.88
N TYR A 293 -1.59 16.48 15.42
CA TYR A 293 -0.42 17.34 15.17
C TYR A 293 -0.55 18.21 13.92
N SER A 294 -1.45 17.86 13.01
CA SER A 294 -1.73 18.60 11.78
C SER A 294 -2.82 19.66 11.95
N GLN A 295 -3.47 19.76 13.12
CA GLN A 295 -4.50 20.79 13.35
C GLN A 295 -3.92 22.20 13.17
N GLY A 296 -4.53 22.99 12.28
CA GLY A 296 -4.12 24.37 11.99
C GLY A 296 -2.97 24.53 11.00
N LYS A 297 -2.51 23.46 10.32
CA LYS A 297 -1.51 23.52 9.25
C LYS A 297 -2.15 23.35 7.86
N ASP A 298 -1.63 24.04 6.85
CA ASP A 298 -2.10 23.95 5.44
C ASP A 298 -1.86 22.57 4.81
N THR A 299 -0.90 21.79 5.34
CA THR A 299 -0.60 20.42 4.88
C THR A 299 -0.43 19.49 6.07
N THR A 300 -0.89 18.24 5.93
CA THR A 300 -0.68 17.18 6.92
C THR A 300 0.81 16.97 7.20
N ASP A 301 1.18 16.94 8.48
CA ASP A 301 2.55 16.86 8.93
C ASP A 301 2.85 15.47 9.53
N TYR A 302 3.64 14.69 8.79
CA TYR A 302 3.99 13.31 9.15
C TYR A 302 5.28 13.21 10.00
N THR A 303 5.86 14.33 10.44
CA THR A 303 7.14 14.36 11.17
C THR A 303 7.14 13.44 12.38
N LEU A 304 6.06 13.43 13.18
CA LEU A 304 5.95 12.55 14.35
C LEU A 304 5.92 11.07 13.99
N CYS A 305 5.37 10.69 12.84
CA CYS A 305 5.37 9.30 12.37
C CYS A 305 6.79 8.79 12.10
N PHE A 306 7.67 9.64 11.55
CA PHE A 306 9.08 9.30 11.35
C PHE A 306 9.82 9.08 12.68
N TYR A 307 9.56 9.90 13.69
CA TYR A 307 10.16 9.72 15.03
C TYR A 307 9.66 8.46 15.72
N ILE A 308 8.36 8.16 15.68
CA ILE A 308 7.79 6.92 16.24
C ILE A 308 8.42 5.69 15.56
N SER A 309 8.49 5.71 14.23
CA SER A 309 9.15 4.66 13.45
C SER A 309 10.62 4.48 13.84
N LEU A 310 11.37 5.57 13.99
CA LEU A 310 12.77 5.56 14.42
C LEU A 310 12.93 4.95 15.83
N THR A 311 12.09 5.32 16.79
CA THR A 311 12.13 4.77 18.16
C THR A 311 11.97 3.26 18.15
N PHE A 312 10.98 2.74 17.43
CA PHE A 312 10.76 1.30 17.32
C PHE A 312 11.86 0.59 16.53
N CYS A 313 12.43 1.22 15.49
CA CYS A 313 13.60 0.72 14.77
C CYS A 313 14.83 0.57 15.68
N VAL A 314 15.14 1.59 16.48
CA VAL A 314 16.27 1.56 17.43
C VAL A 314 16.04 0.48 18.49
N ALA A 315 14.83 0.38 19.04
CA ALA A 315 14.47 -0.69 19.97
C ALA A 315 14.65 -2.08 19.32
N ASN A 316 14.26 -2.23 18.06
CA ASN A 316 14.43 -3.46 17.31
C ASN A 316 15.90 -3.80 17.05
N LEU A 317 16.75 -2.82 16.72
CA LEU A 317 18.19 -2.99 16.56
C LEU A 317 18.83 -3.47 17.87
N ILE A 318 18.52 -2.81 18.99
CA ILE A 318 19.03 -3.18 20.32
C ILE A 318 18.62 -4.63 20.66
N ASN A 319 17.37 -4.99 20.42
CA ASN A 319 16.90 -6.35 20.62
C ASN A 319 17.62 -7.36 19.71
N GLY A 320 17.81 -7.02 18.43
CA GLY A 320 18.54 -7.84 17.47
C GLY A 320 20.00 -8.08 17.85
N PHE A 321 20.71 -7.08 18.41
CA PHE A 321 22.07 -7.28 18.94
C PHE A 321 22.11 -8.28 20.09
N ASN A 322 21.11 -8.25 20.97
CA ASN A 322 20.97 -9.16 22.11
C ASN A 322 20.49 -10.57 21.74
N LEU A 323 20.00 -10.77 20.51
CA LEU A 323 19.52 -12.06 20.03
C LEU A 323 20.70 -13.03 19.84
N LYS A 324 20.70 -14.14 20.57
CA LYS A 324 21.69 -15.20 20.40
C LYS A 324 21.23 -16.16 19.31
N TYR A 325 21.80 -16.01 18.12
CA TYR A 325 21.57 -16.89 16.97
C TYR A 325 22.91 -17.47 16.53
N GLN A 326 22.98 -18.80 16.44
CA GLN A 326 24.09 -19.52 15.82
C GLN A 326 23.54 -20.28 14.62
N SER A 327 24.10 -20.01 13.45
CA SER A 327 23.79 -20.78 12.23
C SER A 327 24.45 -22.15 12.37
N GLU A 328 23.68 -23.22 12.21
CA GLU A 328 24.18 -24.57 12.47
C GLU A 328 25.07 -25.13 11.34
N GLU A 329 24.95 -24.67 10.09
CA GLU A 329 25.77 -25.20 8.99
C GLU A 329 26.13 -24.17 7.90
N LYS A 330 27.33 -24.32 7.30
CA LYS A 330 27.76 -23.59 6.09
C LYS A 330 27.44 -24.40 4.84
N SER A 331 26.69 -23.83 3.91
CA SER A 331 26.40 -24.48 2.62
C SER A 331 27.49 -24.17 1.58
N VAL A 332 28.26 -25.19 1.18
CA VAL A 332 29.36 -25.06 0.20
C VAL A 332 28.83 -24.85 -1.24
N SER A 333 27.59 -25.26 -1.55
CA SER A 333 27.01 -25.12 -2.89
C SER A 333 25.48 -24.89 -2.88
N VAL A 334 25.06 -23.72 -2.37
CA VAL A 334 23.65 -23.30 -2.24
C VAL A 334 22.85 -23.54 -3.54
N PHE A 335 23.27 -22.96 -4.67
CA PHE A 335 22.45 -22.93 -5.89
C PHE A 335 22.27 -24.30 -6.57
N SER A 336 23.31 -25.14 -6.59
CA SER A 336 23.25 -26.49 -7.19
C SER A 336 22.34 -27.42 -6.39
N ASN A 337 22.44 -27.37 -5.06
CA ASN A 337 21.63 -28.18 -4.14
C ASN A 337 20.16 -27.77 -4.18
N VAL A 338 19.89 -26.46 -4.18
CA VAL A 338 18.54 -25.90 -4.28
C VAL A 338 17.89 -26.28 -5.61
N LYS A 339 18.60 -26.10 -6.74
CA LYS A 339 18.09 -26.46 -8.07
C LYS A 339 17.75 -27.95 -8.16
N LYS A 340 18.64 -28.81 -7.68
CA LYS A 340 18.48 -30.28 -7.77
C LYS A 340 17.38 -30.79 -6.83
N ALA A 341 17.22 -30.21 -5.65
CA ALA A 341 16.21 -30.62 -4.67
C ALA A 341 14.81 -30.09 -5.01
N LEU A 342 14.69 -28.80 -5.33
CA LEU A 342 13.38 -28.15 -5.52
C LEU A 342 12.73 -28.47 -6.87
N ILE A 343 13.50 -28.49 -7.96
CA ILE A 343 12.94 -28.71 -9.31
C ILE A 343 12.58 -30.19 -9.52
N ARG A 344 13.14 -31.10 -8.72
CA ARG A 344 12.80 -32.53 -8.81
C ARG A 344 11.60 -32.93 -7.99
N ASP A 345 11.18 -32.13 -7.01
CA ASP A 345 10.01 -32.43 -6.19
C ASP A 345 8.74 -31.81 -6.81
N PRO A 346 7.85 -32.60 -7.43
CA PRO A 346 6.63 -32.09 -8.04
C PRO A 346 5.66 -31.48 -7.01
N HIS A 347 5.70 -31.92 -5.74
CA HIS A 347 4.86 -31.34 -4.69
C HIS A 347 5.26 -29.90 -4.39
N PHE A 348 6.56 -29.61 -4.39
CA PHE A 348 7.08 -28.26 -4.20
C PHE A 348 6.71 -27.34 -5.36
N ILE A 349 6.86 -27.78 -6.62
CA ILE A 349 6.51 -26.97 -7.80
C ILE A 349 5.03 -26.56 -7.74
N LEU A 350 4.15 -27.51 -7.43
CA LEU A 350 2.72 -27.25 -7.35
C LEU A 350 2.39 -26.27 -6.20
N PHE A 351 3.04 -26.42 -5.05
CA PHE A 351 2.94 -25.47 -3.94
C PHE A 351 3.45 -24.07 -4.33
N TRP A 352 4.59 -23.99 -5.01
CA TRP A 352 5.23 -22.74 -5.40
C TRP A 352 4.39 -21.95 -6.41
N VAL A 353 3.87 -22.62 -7.44
CA VAL A 353 2.95 -22.00 -8.42
C VAL A 353 1.68 -21.51 -7.72
N THR A 354 1.07 -22.33 -6.86
CA THR A 354 -0.12 -21.95 -6.10
C THR A 354 0.14 -20.74 -5.18
N SER A 355 1.34 -20.65 -4.61
CA SER A 355 1.75 -19.50 -3.79
C SER A 355 1.80 -18.20 -4.60
N ILE A 356 2.19 -18.22 -5.87
CA ILE A 356 2.15 -17.04 -6.74
C ILE A 356 0.70 -16.55 -6.91
N PHE A 357 -0.24 -17.46 -7.17
CA PHE A 357 -1.66 -17.10 -7.27
C PHE A 357 -2.24 -16.59 -5.93
N CYS A 358 -1.88 -17.19 -4.79
CA CYS A 358 -2.24 -16.64 -3.48
C CYS A 358 -1.69 -15.21 -3.30
N GLY A 359 -0.50 -14.93 -3.83
CA GLY A 359 0.08 -13.59 -3.89
C GLY A 359 -0.75 -12.63 -4.74
N ALA A 360 -1.22 -13.08 -5.91
CA ALA A 360 -2.11 -12.29 -6.77
C ALA A 360 -3.43 -11.95 -6.08
N TYR A 361 -4.07 -12.93 -5.43
CA TYR A 361 -5.27 -12.69 -4.65
C TYR A 361 -5.03 -11.74 -3.47
N SER A 362 -3.90 -11.85 -2.79
CA SER A 362 -3.51 -10.92 -1.72
C SER A 362 -3.28 -9.51 -2.25
N GLY A 363 -2.63 -9.37 -3.42
CA GLY A 363 -2.41 -8.10 -4.09
C GLY A 363 -3.70 -7.40 -4.50
N LEU A 364 -4.70 -8.15 -4.95
CA LEU A 364 -6.05 -7.62 -5.23
C LEU A 364 -6.67 -7.00 -3.99
N VAL A 365 -6.67 -7.71 -2.86
CA VAL A 365 -7.21 -7.21 -1.60
C VAL A 365 -6.45 -5.98 -1.12
N TRP A 366 -5.11 -6.06 -1.06
CA TRP A 366 -4.30 -4.98 -0.48
C TRP A 366 -4.39 -3.66 -1.24
N ASN A 367 -4.62 -3.70 -2.55
CA ASN A 367 -4.66 -2.49 -3.38
C ASN A 367 -6.09 -2.02 -3.70
N PHE A 368 -7.06 -2.92 -3.83
CA PHE A 368 -8.40 -2.58 -4.33
C PHE A 368 -9.53 -2.75 -3.30
N LEU A 369 -9.28 -3.31 -2.10
CA LEU A 369 -10.35 -3.47 -1.10
C LEU A 369 -10.98 -2.13 -0.70
N PHE A 370 -10.17 -1.10 -0.43
CA PHE A 370 -10.70 0.21 -0.05
C PHE A 370 -11.40 0.91 -1.21
N VAL A 371 -10.84 0.81 -2.42
CA VAL A 371 -11.50 1.33 -3.65
C VAL A 371 -12.88 0.69 -3.81
N TYR A 372 -12.98 -0.62 -3.61
CA TYR A 372 -14.25 -1.35 -3.66
C TYR A 372 -15.25 -0.92 -2.59
N VAL A 373 -14.80 -0.66 -1.36
CA VAL A 373 -15.65 -0.14 -0.29
C VAL A 373 -16.21 1.24 -0.67
N GLU A 374 -15.38 2.12 -1.24
CA GLU A 374 -15.82 3.42 -1.73
C GLU A 374 -16.84 3.30 -2.88
N GLU A 375 -16.63 2.38 -3.83
CA GLU A 375 -17.57 2.12 -4.93
C GLU A 375 -18.95 1.70 -4.41
N ILE A 376 -19.03 0.69 -3.53
CA ILE A 376 -20.31 0.22 -2.96
C ILE A 376 -20.98 1.33 -2.13
N ALA A 377 -20.21 2.10 -1.38
CA ALA A 377 -20.78 3.18 -0.57
C ALA A 377 -21.39 4.31 -1.43
N LYS A 378 -20.78 4.61 -2.58
CA LYS A 378 -21.32 5.56 -3.57
C LYS A 378 -22.60 5.05 -4.24
N GLU A 379 -22.72 3.74 -4.48
CA GLU A 379 -23.94 3.11 -5.02
C GLU A 379 -25.13 3.26 -4.06
N ASP A 380 -24.89 3.14 -2.75
CA ASP A 380 -25.93 3.13 -1.71
C ASP A 380 -26.29 4.56 -1.23
N THR A 381 -25.30 5.45 -1.13
CA THR A 381 -25.49 6.84 -0.72
C THR A 381 -24.66 7.80 -1.57
N CYS A 382 -25.31 8.58 -2.44
CA CYS A 382 -24.64 9.62 -3.24
C CYS A 382 -24.03 10.76 -2.41
N SER A 383 -24.34 10.81 -1.10
CA SER A 383 -23.70 11.71 -0.15
C SER A 383 -22.44 11.05 0.41
N GLY A 384 -21.27 11.62 0.07
CA GLY A 384 -19.96 11.23 0.59
C GLY A 384 -19.97 11.18 2.12
N SER A 385 -20.22 9.98 2.64
CA SER A 385 -20.65 9.80 4.01
C SER A 385 -19.46 9.94 4.94
N ASN A 386 -19.57 10.81 5.95
CA ASN A 386 -18.49 11.07 6.91
C ASN A 386 -17.97 9.79 7.62
N TRP A 387 -18.76 8.70 7.62
CA TRP A 387 -18.42 7.42 8.23
C TRP A 387 -17.56 6.49 7.36
N LEU A 388 -17.36 6.78 6.06
CA LEU A 388 -16.68 5.87 5.13
C LEU A 388 -15.23 5.56 5.54
N LYS A 389 -14.46 6.61 5.88
CA LYS A 389 -13.08 6.45 6.36
C LYS A 389 -12.99 5.77 7.72
N THR A 390 -13.98 6.01 8.59
CA THR A 390 -14.09 5.27 9.86
C THR A 390 -14.34 3.79 9.60
N LEU A 391 -15.19 3.44 8.62
CA LEU A 391 -15.44 2.06 8.25
C LEU A 391 -14.18 1.36 7.71
N GLU A 392 -13.42 1.99 6.82
CA GLU A 392 -12.12 1.48 6.36
C GLU A 392 -11.18 1.14 7.52
N GLY A 393 -11.13 2.02 8.54
CA GLY A 393 -10.37 1.78 9.76
C GLY A 393 -10.89 0.61 10.60
N ILE A 394 -12.22 0.48 10.76
CA ILE A 394 -12.85 -0.65 11.47
C ILE A 394 -12.60 -1.97 10.72
N ILE A 395 -12.67 -1.97 9.40
CA ILE A 395 -12.34 -3.12 8.55
C ILE A 395 -10.93 -3.60 8.86
N LEU A 396 -9.94 -2.70 8.85
CA LEU A 396 -8.55 -3.06 9.15
C LEU A 396 -8.37 -3.58 10.59
N PHE A 397 -9.11 -3.02 11.54
CA PHE A 397 -9.12 -3.48 12.92
C PHE A 397 -9.65 -4.93 13.02
N VAL A 398 -10.82 -5.22 12.43
CA VAL A 398 -11.40 -6.57 12.41
C VAL A 398 -10.49 -7.56 11.67
N HIS A 399 -9.98 -7.15 10.51
CA HIS A 399 -9.03 -7.90 9.69
C HIS A 399 -7.80 -8.35 10.50
N THR A 400 -7.25 -7.46 11.33
CA THR A 400 -6.04 -7.73 12.13
C THR A 400 -6.35 -8.47 13.44
N PHE A 401 -7.29 -7.97 14.25
CA PHE A 401 -7.55 -8.48 15.59
C PHE A 401 -8.46 -9.72 15.61
N ALA A 402 -9.51 -9.75 14.78
CA ALA A 402 -10.42 -10.88 14.70
C ALA A 402 -9.96 -11.92 13.68
N GLY A 403 -9.33 -11.48 12.58
CA GLY A 403 -8.75 -12.35 11.55
C GLY A 403 -7.35 -12.82 11.91
N GLU A 404 -6.33 -11.97 11.76
CA GLU A 404 -4.94 -12.45 11.80
C GLU A 404 -4.50 -13.08 13.13
N ILE A 405 -4.72 -12.38 14.26
CA ILE A 405 -4.18 -12.82 15.57
C ILE A 405 -4.69 -14.22 15.98
N PRO A 406 -6.00 -14.53 15.97
CA PRO A 406 -6.50 -15.85 16.35
C PRO A 406 -6.01 -16.96 15.42
N PHE A 407 -5.95 -16.70 14.12
CA PHE A 407 -5.52 -17.70 13.15
C PHE A 407 -4.00 -17.91 13.16
N PHE A 408 -3.19 -16.91 13.51
CA PHE A 408 -1.77 -17.12 13.82
C PHE A 408 -1.58 -18.05 15.03
N LEU A 409 -2.38 -17.90 16.09
CA LEU A 409 -2.37 -18.79 17.26
C LEU A 409 -2.78 -20.23 16.92
N LEU A 410 -3.79 -20.38 16.06
CA LEU A 410 -4.36 -21.66 15.67
C LEU A 410 -3.54 -22.39 14.58
N SER A 411 -2.73 -21.65 13.82
CA SER A 411 -1.97 -22.17 12.66
C SER A 411 -1.16 -23.44 12.97
N GLY A 412 -0.44 -23.48 14.08
CA GLY A 412 0.35 -24.65 14.48
C GLY A 412 -0.49 -25.90 14.78
N TRP A 413 -1.71 -25.73 15.32
CA TRP A 413 -2.63 -26.85 15.50
C TRP A 413 -3.18 -27.35 14.15
N MET A 414 -3.50 -26.44 13.23
CA MET A 414 -3.99 -26.79 11.89
C MET A 414 -2.94 -27.52 11.08
N ILE A 415 -1.69 -27.04 11.08
CA ILE A 415 -0.59 -27.68 10.36
C ILE A 415 -0.32 -29.08 10.90
N ARG A 416 -0.36 -29.28 12.23
CA ARG A 416 -0.19 -30.63 12.81
C ARG A 416 -1.34 -31.58 12.45
N ARG A 417 -2.57 -31.08 12.38
CA ARG A 417 -3.76 -31.91 12.13
C ARG A 417 -4.01 -32.19 10.64
N LEU A 418 -3.84 -31.19 9.79
CA LEU A 418 -4.17 -31.24 8.35
C LEU A 418 -2.93 -31.45 7.48
N GLY A 419 -1.75 -31.00 7.94
CA GLY A 419 -0.53 -30.93 7.12
C GLY A 419 -0.51 -29.71 6.19
N HIS A 420 0.69 -29.35 5.71
CA HIS A 420 0.89 -28.14 4.89
C HIS A 420 0.05 -28.13 3.60
N ILE A 421 -0.04 -29.26 2.90
CA ILE A 421 -0.74 -29.38 1.61
C ILE A 421 -2.24 -29.09 1.77
N HIS A 422 -2.89 -29.70 2.75
CA HIS A 422 -4.32 -29.47 3.00
C HIS A 422 -4.57 -28.05 3.56
N CYS A 423 -3.64 -27.48 4.33
CA CYS A 423 -3.74 -26.07 4.74
C CYS A 423 -3.76 -25.13 3.52
N VAL A 424 -2.95 -25.38 2.49
CA VAL A 424 -2.96 -24.56 1.25
C VAL A 424 -4.26 -24.76 0.47
N SER A 425 -4.82 -25.97 0.45
CA SER A 425 -6.13 -26.22 -0.15
C SER A 425 -7.24 -25.44 0.58
N LEU A 426 -7.20 -25.40 1.91
CA LEU A 426 -8.13 -24.61 2.73
C LEU A 426 -7.98 -23.10 2.46
N VAL A 427 -6.75 -22.60 2.35
CA VAL A 427 -6.46 -21.18 2.03
C VAL A 427 -7.07 -20.79 0.69
N THR A 428 -6.82 -21.57 -0.36
CA THR A 428 -7.33 -21.29 -1.72
C THR A 428 -8.86 -21.39 -1.80
N PHE A 429 -9.46 -22.34 -1.07
CA PHE A 429 -10.92 -22.40 -0.92
C PHE A 429 -11.48 -21.15 -0.23
N CYS A 430 -10.87 -20.71 0.88
CA CYS A 430 -11.31 -19.54 1.61
C CYS A 430 -11.12 -18.23 0.83
N PHE A 431 -10.11 -18.12 -0.04
CA PHE A 431 -10.00 -17.01 -0.99
C PHE A 431 -11.20 -16.98 -1.95
N GLY A 432 -11.58 -18.14 -2.50
CA GLY A 432 -12.75 -18.27 -3.36
C GLY A 432 -14.04 -17.84 -2.66
N LEU A 433 -14.26 -18.37 -1.45
CA LEU A 433 -15.42 -18.02 -0.63
C LEU A 433 -15.44 -16.51 -0.31
N ARG A 434 -14.32 -15.96 0.16
CA ARG A 434 -14.20 -14.53 0.52
C ARG A 434 -14.59 -13.63 -0.65
N PHE A 435 -14.06 -13.89 -1.84
CA PHE A 435 -14.33 -13.05 -3.01
C PHE A 435 -15.73 -13.24 -3.59
N CYS A 436 -16.28 -14.46 -3.57
CA CYS A 436 -17.68 -14.66 -3.93
C CYS A 436 -18.62 -13.96 -2.95
N LEU A 437 -18.31 -13.96 -1.65
CA LEU A 437 -19.08 -13.21 -0.65
C LEU A 437 -19.03 -11.70 -0.91
N PHE A 438 -17.91 -11.16 -1.38
CA PHE A 438 -17.83 -9.74 -1.75
C PHE A 438 -18.87 -9.37 -2.81
N TYR A 439 -19.07 -10.19 -3.84
CA TYR A 439 -20.04 -9.92 -4.90
C TYR A 439 -21.47 -9.74 -4.39
N PHE A 440 -21.88 -10.53 -3.38
CA PHE A 440 -23.24 -10.51 -2.82
C PHE A 440 -23.46 -9.41 -1.78
N ILE A 441 -22.48 -8.54 -1.53
CA ILE A 441 -22.59 -7.49 -0.52
C ILE A 441 -23.61 -6.43 -0.97
N PRO A 442 -24.70 -6.20 -0.20
CA PRO A 442 -25.64 -5.12 -0.48
C PRO A 442 -25.19 -3.79 0.14
N ASN A 443 -24.61 -3.82 1.36
CA ASN A 443 -24.10 -2.63 2.06
C ASN A 443 -22.65 -2.82 2.52
N PRO A 444 -21.85 -1.75 2.68
CA PRO A 444 -20.44 -1.86 3.07
C PRO A 444 -20.19 -2.51 4.46
N TRP A 445 -21.16 -2.47 5.37
CA TRP A 445 -21.02 -3.01 6.73
C TRP A 445 -20.96 -4.55 6.76
N TRP A 446 -21.57 -5.22 5.77
CA TRP A 446 -21.46 -6.68 5.61
C TRP A 446 -20.04 -7.16 5.31
N LEU A 447 -19.12 -6.25 4.96
CA LEU A 447 -17.72 -6.60 4.76
C LEU A 447 -17.03 -7.02 6.06
N LEU A 448 -17.44 -6.49 7.21
CA LEU A 448 -16.82 -6.76 8.52
C LEU A 448 -16.75 -8.26 8.88
N PRO A 449 -17.85 -9.03 8.86
CA PRO A 449 -17.78 -10.47 9.15
C PRO A 449 -16.98 -11.25 8.10
N ILE A 450 -16.97 -10.81 6.84
CA ILE A 450 -16.24 -11.49 5.75
C ILE A 450 -14.73 -11.31 5.94
N GLU A 451 -14.29 -10.15 6.43
CA GLU A 451 -12.88 -9.85 6.66
C GLU A 451 -12.21 -10.72 7.74
N VAL A 452 -12.99 -11.40 8.58
CA VAL A 452 -12.45 -12.44 9.50
C VAL A 452 -11.78 -13.58 8.72
N LEU A 453 -12.26 -13.90 7.50
CA LEU A 453 -11.64 -14.90 6.63
C LEU A 453 -10.21 -14.52 6.22
N ASN A 454 -9.81 -13.25 6.37
CA ASN A 454 -8.44 -12.83 6.14
C ASN A 454 -7.44 -13.62 7.01
N GLY A 455 -7.82 -13.99 8.24
CA GLY A 455 -6.99 -14.81 9.10
C GLY A 455 -6.60 -16.15 8.45
N ILE A 456 -7.52 -16.77 7.71
CA ILE A 456 -7.21 -17.99 6.95
C ILE A 456 -6.39 -17.64 5.72
N THR A 457 -6.86 -16.71 4.90
CA THR A 457 -6.24 -16.44 3.60
C THR A 457 -4.82 -15.89 3.71
N TYR A 458 -4.52 -15.12 4.76
CA TYR A 458 -3.22 -14.53 5.00
C TYR A 458 -2.45 -15.19 6.14
N ALA A 459 -2.97 -15.28 7.36
CA ALA A 459 -2.18 -15.73 8.51
C ALA A 459 -1.82 -17.22 8.43
N ILE A 460 -2.78 -18.10 8.09
CA ILE A 460 -2.48 -19.53 7.88
C ILE A 460 -1.55 -19.72 6.69
N PHE A 461 -1.78 -19.01 5.59
CA PHE A 461 -0.93 -19.10 4.41
C PHE A 461 0.51 -18.69 4.72
N ASN A 462 0.71 -17.56 5.40
CA ASN A 462 2.02 -17.05 5.80
C ASN A 462 2.80 -18.09 6.62
N VAL A 463 2.18 -18.62 7.68
CA VAL A 463 2.81 -19.65 8.54
C VAL A 463 3.07 -20.94 7.76
N THR A 464 2.10 -21.40 6.98
CA THR A 464 2.22 -22.63 6.19
C THR A 464 3.34 -22.51 5.15
N SER A 465 3.46 -21.36 4.51
CA SER A 465 4.48 -21.09 3.50
C SER A 465 5.88 -21.05 4.10
N ALA A 466 6.08 -20.30 5.19
CA ALA A 466 7.38 -20.21 5.86
C ALA A 466 7.84 -21.58 6.42
N THR A 467 6.94 -22.30 7.08
CA THR A 467 7.24 -23.62 7.67
C THR A 467 7.46 -24.71 6.61
N TYR A 468 6.68 -24.70 5.52
CA TYR A 468 6.87 -25.66 4.43
C TYR A 468 8.16 -25.40 3.65
N ALA A 469 8.47 -24.13 3.37
CA ALA A 469 9.74 -23.75 2.75
C ALA A 469 10.95 -24.14 3.61
N ASN A 470 10.86 -23.97 4.93
CA ASN A 470 11.91 -24.41 5.86
C ASN A 470 12.07 -25.95 5.88
N LYS A 471 10.95 -26.68 5.85
CA LYS A 471 10.92 -28.15 5.87
C LYS A 471 11.55 -28.79 4.62
N ILE A 472 11.31 -28.21 3.44
CA ILE A 472 11.83 -28.73 2.17
C ILE A 472 13.26 -28.25 1.89
N ALA A 473 13.69 -27.17 2.52
CA ALA A 473 15.03 -26.63 2.30
C ALA A 473 16.11 -27.64 2.70
N PRO A 474 17.05 -27.96 1.78
CA PRO A 474 18.26 -28.66 2.16
C PRO A 474 18.98 -27.96 3.33
N PRO A 475 19.67 -28.69 4.22
CA PRO A 475 20.42 -28.11 5.32
C PRO A 475 21.35 -26.98 4.86
N GLY A 476 21.32 -25.86 5.59
CA GLY A 476 22.08 -24.66 5.26
C GLY A 476 21.56 -23.85 4.06
N THR A 477 20.33 -24.10 3.54
CA THR A 477 19.73 -23.31 2.44
C THR A 477 18.35 -22.72 2.77
N GLN A 478 18.00 -22.68 4.06
CA GLN A 478 16.67 -22.28 4.53
C GLN A 478 16.29 -20.85 4.13
N ALA A 479 17.21 -19.88 4.23
CA ALA A 479 16.92 -18.50 3.87
C ALA A 479 16.72 -18.34 2.36
N THR A 480 17.48 -19.10 1.57
CA THR A 480 17.38 -19.11 0.11
C THR A 480 16.02 -19.62 -0.34
N VAL A 481 15.56 -20.77 0.18
CA VAL A 481 14.27 -21.36 -0.21
C VAL A 481 13.10 -20.49 0.26
N GLN A 482 13.16 -19.95 1.48
CA GLN A 482 12.18 -18.97 1.94
C GLN A 482 12.19 -17.71 1.07
N GLY A 483 13.37 -17.23 0.68
CA GLY A 483 13.54 -16.11 -0.24
C GLY A 483 12.92 -16.34 -1.61
N ILE A 484 13.05 -17.55 -2.18
CA ILE A 484 12.41 -17.92 -3.45
C ILE A 484 10.89 -17.90 -3.34
N VAL A 485 10.33 -18.57 -2.31
CA VAL A 485 8.88 -18.64 -2.14
C VAL A 485 8.29 -17.26 -1.83
N ALA A 486 8.86 -16.55 -0.85
CA ALA A 486 8.40 -15.23 -0.44
C ALA A 486 8.63 -14.16 -1.53
N GLY A 487 9.75 -14.24 -2.26
CA GLY A 487 10.04 -13.36 -3.41
C GLY A 487 9.10 -13.60 -4.58
N SER A 488 8.67 -14.85 -4.81
CA SER A 488 7.68 -15.16 -5.84
C SER A 488 6.27 -14.74 -5.45
N PHE A 489 5.89 -14.91 -4.18
CA PHE A 489 4.60 -14.45 -3.64
C PHE A 489 4.48 -12.93 -3.70
N GLU A 490 5.45 -12.19 -3.14
CA GLU A 490 5.40 -10.73 -3.10
C GLU A 490 5.76 -10.09 -4.44
N GLY A 491 6.69 -10.68 -5.19
CA GLY A 491 7.19 -10.11 -6.43
C GLY A 491 6.30 -10.40 -7.62
N LEU A 492 6.17 -11.67 -8.02
CA LEU A 492 5.33 -12.06 -9.16
C LEU A 492 3.84 -12.04 -8.80
N GLY A 493 3.49 -12.62 -7.66
CA GLY A 493 2.10 -12.78 -7.24
C GLY A 493 1.39 -11.46 -7.09
N ILE A 494 1.80 -10.63 -6.12
CA ILE A 494 1.15 -9.32 -5.85
C ILE A 494 1.11 -8.47 -7.13
N SER A 495 2.20 -8.42 -7.91
CA SER A 495 2.22 -7.64 -9.17
C SER A 495 1.19 -8.10 -10.19
N LEU A 496 1.04 -9.42 -10.40
CA LEU A 496 0.02 -9.96 -11.29
C LEU A 496 -1.38 -9.58 -10.80
N GLY A 497 -1.65 -9.73 -9.51
CA GLY A 497 -2.91 -9.35 -8.88
C GLY A 497 -3.22 -7.87 -9.05
N THR A 498 -2.25 -7.00 -8.76
CA THR A 498 -2.41 -5.54 -8.88
C THR A 498 -2.65 -5.11 -10.32
N PHE A 499 -1.87 -5.64 -11.27
CA PHE A 499 -1.99 -5.29 -12.68
C PHE A 499 -3.32 -5.74 -13.29
N PHE A 500 -3.66 -7.03 -13.17
CA PHE A 500 -4.93 -7.54 -13.69
C PHE A 500 -6.12 -6.94 -12.93
N GLY A 501 -6.00 -6.76 -11.61
CA GLY A 501 -7.00 -6.10 -10.79
C GLY A 501 -7.33 -4.70 -11.26
N GLY A 502 -6.31 -3.88 -11.53
CA GLY A 502 -6.52 -2.51 -12.01
C GLY A 502 -7.27 -2.50 -13.34
N VAL A 503 -6.83 -3.31 -14.30
CA VAL A 503 -7.51 -3.42 -15.62
C VAL A 503 -8.96 -3.91 -15.48
N LEU A 504 -9.22 -4.87 -14.59
CA LEU A 504 -10.55 -5.43 -14.38
C LEU A 504 -11.48 -4.45 -13.66
N VAL A 505 -11.00 -3.78 -12.61
CA VAL A 505 -11.76 -2.77 -11.86
C VAL A 505 -12.12 -1.61 -12.78
N ASP A 506 -11.16 -1.10 -13.56
CA ASP A 506 -11.40 0.02 -14.48
C ASP A 506 -12.45 -0.29 -15.57
N ARG A 507 -12.53 -1.55 -16.03
CA ARG A 507 -13.42 -1.94 -17.14
C ARG A 507 -14.76 -2.52 -16.69
N LEU A 508 -14.78 -3.25 -15.57
CA LEU A 508 -15.90 -4.09 -15.13
C LEU A 508 -16.39 -3.75 -13.72
N GLY A 509 -15.70 -2.84 -13.02
CA GLY A 509 -15.97 -2.48 -11.62
C GLY A 509 -15.47 -3.51 -10.61
N GLY A 510 -15.44 -3.13 -9.32
CA GLY A 510 -14.93 -3.99 -8.25
C GLY A 510 -15.73 -5.28 -8.01
N ARG A 511 -17.07 -5.23 -8.09
CA ARG A 511 -17.95 -6.41 -7.84
C ARG A 511 -17.60 -7.59 -8.75
N LEU A 512 -17.52 -7.35 -10.06
CA LEU A 512 -17.20 -8.39 -11.04
C LEU A 512 -15.74 -8.81 -10.98
N CYS A 513 -14.82 -7.88 -10.69
CA CYS A 513 -13.41 -8.20 -10.49
C CYS A 513 -13.22 -9.25 -9.37
N PHE A 514 -13.82 -9.02 -8.19
CA PHE A 514 -13.76 -9.98 -7.10
C PHE A 514 -14.49 -11.28 -7.42
N LEU A 515 -15.65 -11.26 -8.08
CA LEU A 515 -16.34 -12.49 -8.46
C LEU A 515 -15.47 -13.39 -9.36
N MET A 516 -14.83 -12.81 -10.39
CA MET A 516 -13.93 -13.56 -11.28
C MET A 516 -12.72 -14.12 -10.53
N ALA A 517 -12.12 -13.34 -9.63
CA ALA A 517 -11.04 -13.82 -8.76
C ALA A 517 -11.49 -14.95 -7.82
N GLY A 518 -12.74 -14.91 -7.35
CA GLY A 518 -13.33 -15.97 -6.54
C GLY A 518 -13.48 -17.28 -7.31
N ILE A 519 -14.02 -17.21 -8.53
CA ILE A 519 -14.16 -18.36 -9.44
C ILE A 519 -12.77 -18.93 -9.78
N SER A 520 -11.80 -18.08 -10.12
CA SER A 520 -10.44 -18.54 -10.42
C SER A 520 -9.78 -19.20 -9.22
N SER A 521 -10.05 -18.74 -7.99
CA SER A 521 -9.53 -19.35 -6.77
C SER A 521 -10.12 -20.73 -6.49
N PHE A 522 -11.41 -20.93 -6.76
CA PHE A 522 -12.03 -22.27 -6.65
C PHE A 522 -11.48 -23.24 -7.70
N ILE A 523 -11.29 -22.78 -8.94
CA ILE A 523 -10.67 -23.59 -10.01
C ILE A 523 -9.24 -23.98 -9.60
N LEU A 524 -8.46 -23.02 -9.09
CA LEU A 524 -7.10 -23.30 -8.60
C LEU A 524 -7.10 -24.30 -7.45
N CYS A 525 -8.02 -24.15 -6.49
CA CYS A 525 -8.18 -25.09 -5.38
C CYS A 525 -8.45 -26.50 -5.88
N PHE A 526 -9.41 -26.66 -6.80
CA PHE A 526 -9.74 -27.95 -7.41
C PHE A 526 -8.55 -28.57 -8.13
N ILE A 527 -7.87 -27.80 -9.00
CA ILE A 527 -6.68 -28.26 -9.73
C ILE A 527 -5.57 -28.67 -8.75
N TYR A 528 -5.29 -27.83 -7.74
CA TYR A 528 -4.26 -28.10 -6.74
C TYR A 528 -4.54 -29.40 -5.99
N THR A 529 -5.75 -29.58 -5.47
CA THR A 529 -6.12 -30.79 -4.71
C THR A 529 -6.09 -32.04 -5.58
N VAL A 530 -6.60 -31.99 -6.82
CA VAL A 530 -6.59 -33.13 -7.74
C VAL A 530 -5.17 -33.53 -8.13
N LEU A 531 -4.30 -32.56 -8.44
CA LEU A 531 -2.91 -32.83 -8.79
C LEU A 531 -2.12 -33.35 -7.58
N GLN A 532 -2.30 -32.78 -6.39
CA GLN A 532 -1.67 -33.28 -5.16
C GLN A 532 -2.09 -34.72 -4.87
N PHE A 533 -3.38 -35.03 -4.98
CA PHE A 533 -3.90 -36.39 -4.83
C PHE A 533 -3.28 -37.32 -5.87
N SER A 534 -3.27 -36.94 -7.15
CA SER A 534 -2.68 -37.75 -8.23
C SER A 534 -1.19 -38.04 -8.01
N LEU A 535 -0.43 -37.05 -7.54
CA LEU A 535 0.99 -37.22 -7.19
C LEU A 535 1.17 -38.17 -6.01
N SER A 536 0.33 -38.08 -4.97
CA SER A 536 0.36 -39.01 -3.84
C SER A 536 0.09 -40.45 -4.28
N TYR A 537 -0.75 -40.69 -5.29
CA TYR A 537 -1.00 -42.04 -5.83
C TYR A 537 0.13 -42.53 -6.74
N CYS A 538 0.70 -41.67 -7.59
CA CYS A 538 1.74 -42.07 -8.53
C CYS A 538 3.12 -42.28 -7.87
N CYS A 539 3.45 -41.49 -6.85
CA CYS A 539 4.76 -41.49 -6.19
C CYS A 539 4.77 -42.23 -4.84
N SER A 540 3.67 -42.85 -4.41
CA SER A 540 3.69 -43.72 -3.22
C SER A 540 4.60 -44.94 -3.48
N PRO A 541 5.60 -45.21 -2.63
CA PRO A 541 6.46 -46.38 -2.80
C PRO A 541 5.63 -47.66 -2.80
N LYS A 542 5.74 -48.47 -3.86
CA LYS A 542 5.25 -49.85 -3.92
C LYS A 542 6.00 -50.81 -2.95
N THR A 543 6.53 -50.32 -1.83
CA THR A 543 7.34 -51.10 -0.87
C THR A 543 6.66 -51.24 0.48
N LEU A 544 5.43 -51.79 0.50
CA LEU A 544 4.75 -52.27 1.72
C LEU A 544 3.67 -53.34 1.39
N LYS A 545 3.87 -54.12 0.32
CA LYS A 545 3.02 -55.28 -0.04
C LYS A 545 3.81 -56.58 -0.28
N ALA A 546 5.05 -56.65 0.19
CA ALA A 546 5.87 -57.86 0.17
C ALA A 546 6.53 -58.06 1.54
N ALA A 547 5.70 -58.19 2.56
CA ALA A 547 6.06 -58.71 3.89
C ALA A 547 4.75 -59.05 4.62
N ASP A 548 3.99 -59.99 4.05
CA ASP A 548 3.05 -60.85 4.76
C ASP A 548 3.22 -62.26 4.20
#